data_AF-A0A967VWG2-F1
#
_entry.id   AF-A0A967VWG2-F1
#
_cell.length_a   1.000
_cell.length_b   1.000
_cell.length_c   1.000
_cell.angle_alpha   90.00
_cell.angle_beta   90.00
_cell.angle_gamma   90.00
#
_symmetry.space_group_name_H-M   'P 1'
#
loop_
_entity.id
_entity.type
_entity.pdbx_description
1 polymer ?
#
loop_
_entity_poly.entity_id
_entity_poly.type
_entity_poly.pdbx_seq_one_letter_code
_entity_poly.pdbx_strand_id
1 'polypeptide(L)'
;MDVSLSDLVTCPRCGPTYGLVLLPHDVAERRVSEGVLGCANCRERYPIAGGVADLRPGGGEAGQASVEPGVGDRESAIRLAALMGLSEVRGVVVVAGPAAIQARELAALLDGVEVVAIDGGDGGSAGVSPVRAQGVIPFRT
;
A
#
# COMPACT_ATOMS: atom_id res chain seq x y z
N MET A 1 -0.08 -7.36 3.05
CA MET A 1 0.28 -6.05 3.63
C MET A 1 1.24 -6.23 4.79
N ASP A 2 2.40 -5.55 4.83
CA ASP A 2 3.25 -5.55 6.04
C ASP A 2 2.53 -4.88 7.22
N VAL A 3 2.64 -5.46 8.41
CA VAL A 3 1.98 -4.96 9.62
C VAL A 3 2.40 -3.53 10.00
N SER A 4 3.64 -3.10 9.67
CA SER A 4 4.10 -1.74 9.98
C SER A 4 3.36 -0.68 9.18
N LEU A 5 2.66 -1.06 8.10
CA LEU A 5 1.85 -0.11 7.35
C LEU A 5 0.73 0.47 8.21
N SER A 6 0.22 -0.29 9.18
CA SER A 6 -0.83 0.15 10.12
C SER A 6 -0.41 1.37 10.96
N ASP A 7 0.88 1.55 11.20
CA ASP A 7 1.41 2.70 11.94
C ASP A 7 1.46 3.99 11.09
N LEU A 8 1.36 3.85 9.76
CA LEU A 8 1.51 4.95 8.81
C LEU A 8 0.18 5.37 8.17
N VAL A 9 -0.74 4.43 7.99
CA VAL A 9 -2.00 4.71 7.30
C VAL A 9 -2.98 5.49 8.15
N THR A 10 -3.69 6.40 7.49
CA THR A 10 -4.69 7.29 8.07
C THR A 10 -6.03 7.05 7.42
N CYS A 11 -7.09 7.35 8.16
CA CYS A 11 -8.46 7.18 7.69
C CYS A 11 -8.78 8.19 6.57
N PRO A 12 -9.07 7.75 5.34
CA PRO A 12 -9.41 8.67 4.25
C PRO A 12 -10.67 9.49 4.49
N ARG A 13 -11.58 9.00 5.35
CA ARG A 13 -12.79 9.74 5.74
C ARG A 13 -12.55 10.82 6.79
N CYS A 14 -11.60 10.62 7.71
CA CYS A 14 -11.35 11.53 8.82
C CYS A 14 -10.11 12.41 8.62
N GLY A 15 -9.29 12.10 7.62
CA GLY A 15 -8.05 12.81 7.33
C GLY A 15 -6.86 12.35 8.17
N PRO A 16 -5.70 13.01 7.99
CA PRO A 16 -4.39 12.52 8.43
C PRO A 16 -4.22 12.46 9.96
N THR A 17 -5.07 13.19 10.71
CA THR A 17 -5.06 13.18 12.18
C THR A 17 -5.37 11.79 12.74
N TYR A 18 -6.21 11.02 12.07
CA TYR A 18 -6.73 9.75 12.56
C TYR A 18 -6.06 8.57 11.87
N GLY A 19 -5.19 7.86 12.59
CA GLY A 19 -4.62 6.59 12.15
C GLY A 19 -5.66 5.47 12.09
N LEU A 20 -5.33 4.40 11.37
CA LEU A 20 -6.15 3.18 11.33
C LEU A 20 -5.58 2.11 12.26
N VAL A 21 -6.48 1.38 12.91
CA VAL A 21 -6.13 0.25 13.79
C VAL A 21 -6.27 -1.05 13.00
N LEU A 22 -5.22 -1.86 12.98
CA LEU A 22 -5.23 -3.15 12.29
C LEU A 22 -5.82 -4.26 13.18
N LEU A 23 -6.80 -4.97 12.63
CA LEU A 23 -7.33 -6.23 13.14
C LEU A 23 -6.99 -7.33 12.12
N PRO A 24 -5.91 -8.09 12.31
CA PRO A 24 -5.53 -9.14 11.38
C PRO A 24 -6.39 -10.39 11.56
N HIS A 25 -6.68 -11.11 10.47
CA HIS A 25 -7.34 -12.42 10.50
C HIS A 25 -6.38 -13.55 10.09
N ASP A 26 -5.55 -13.32 9.09
CA ASP A 26 -4.52 -14.26 8.63
C ASP A 26 -3.18 -13.52 8.45
N VAL A 27 -2.13 -14.06 9.09
CA VAL A 27 -0.81 -13.43 9.19
C VAL A 27 0.30 -14.47 9.12
N ALA A 28 1.26 -14.23 8.24
CA ALA A 28 2.53 -14.96 8.18
C ALA A 28 3.68 -13.97 7.95
N GLU A 29 4.83 -14.18 8.60
CA GLU A 29 6.05 -13.39 8.34
C GLU A 29 5.85 -11.86 8.38
N ARG A 30 5.08 -11.35 9.36
CA ARG A 30 4.72 -9.92 9.49
C ARG A 30 3.84 -9.38 8.34
N ARG A 31 3.23 -10.25 7.55
CA ARG A 31 2.35 -9.91 6.43
C ARG A 31 0.93 -10.38 6.72
N VAL A 32 0.00 -9.45 6.64
CA VAL A 32 -1.44 -9.73 6.70
C VAL A 32 -1.94 -10.03 5.31
N SER A 33 -2.50 -11.23 5.12
CA SER A 33 -3.21 -11.66 3.89
C SER A 33 -4.68 -11.29 3.97
N GLU A 34 -5.33 -11.55 5.11
CA GLU A 34 -6.73 -11.23 5.38
C GLU A 34 -6.86 -10.45 6.69
N GLY A 35 -7.70 -9.42 6.73
CA GLY A 35 -7.87 -8.57 7.91
C GLY A 35 -8.75 -7.35 7.68
N VAL A 36 -8.76 -6.43 8.65
CA VAL A 36 -9.48 -5.16 8.56
C VAL A 36 -8.65 -4.05 9.20
N LEU A 37 -8.62 -2.88 8.56
CA LEU A 37 -8.18 -1.62 9.15
C LEU A 37 -9.42 -0.83 9.59
N GLY A 38 -9.49 -0.45 10.87
CA GLY A 38 -10.62 0.26 11.46
C GLY A 38 -10.24 1.67 11.92
N CYS A 39 -11.09 2.67 11.64
CA CYS A 39 -10.92 4.01 12.20
C CYS A 39 -11.58 4.13 13.58
N ALA A 40 -10.83 4.49 14.62
CA ALA A 40 -11.39 4.66 15.96
C ALA A 40 -12.36 5.86 16.09
N ASN A 41 -12.32 6.80 15.14
CA ASN A 41 -13.18 7.99 15.13
C ASN A 41 -14.52 7.73 14.43
N CYS A 42 -14.51 7.48 13.11
CA CYS A 42 -15.74 7.28 12.34
C CYS A 42 -16.24 5.83 12.31
N ARG A 43 -15.47 4.88 12.88
CA ARG A 43 -15.78 3.44 12.90
C ARG A 43 -15.86 2.78 11.53
N GLU A 44 -15.41 3.47 10.48
CA GLU A 44 -15.28 2.90 9.15
C GLU A 44 -14.31 1.72 9.16
N ARG A 45 -14.63 0.69 8.36
CA ARG A 45 -13.84 -0.54 8.26
C ARG A 45 -13.38 -0.72 6.83
N TYR A 46 -12.09 -0.94 6.66
CA TYR A 46 -11.42 -1.07 5.39
C TYR A 46 -10.84 -2.49 5.29
N PRO A 47 -11.34 -3.34 4.39
CA PRO A 47 -10.92 -4.74 4.34
C PRO A 47 -9.48 -4.87 3.80
N ILE A 48 -8.79 -5.91 4.27
CA ILE A 48 -7.56 -6.42 3.66
C ILE A 48 -7.90 -7.80 3.09
N ALA A 49 -7.69 -7.98 1.78
CA ALA A 49 -7.91 -9.25 1.09
C ALA A 49 -6.76 -9.55 0.14
N GLY A 50 -6.23 -10.78 0.16
CA GLY A 50 -5.03 -11.14 -0.62
C GLY A 50 -3.82 -10.22 -0.34
N GLY A 51 -3.77 -9.64 0.86
CA GLY A 51 -2.75 -8.70 1.29
C GLY A 51 -2.87 -7.28 0.71
N VAL A 52 -3.97 -6.96 0.02
CA VAL A 52 -4.30 -5.63 -0.50
C VAL A 52 -5.23 -4.90 0.48
N ALA A 53 -4.86 -3.71 0.93
CA ALA A 53 -5.72 -2.88 1.79
C ALA A 53 -6.64 -1.99 0.94
N ASP A 54 -7.95 -2.14 1.07
CA ASP A 54 -8.94 -1.31 0.38
C ASP A 54 -9.42 -0.16 1.28
N LEU A 55 -8.78 1.01 1.14
CA LEU A 55 -9.07 2.22 1.91
C LEU A 55 -10.11 3.13 1.23
N ARG A 56 -10.77 2.67 0.17
CA ARG A 56 -11.82 3.43 -0.51
C ARG A 56 -13.04 3.61 0.41
N PRO A 57 -13.55 4.84 0.65
CA PRO A 57 -14.73 5.05 1.49
C PRO A 57 -15.98 4.34 0.94
N GLY A 58 -16.83 3.82 1.83
CA GLY A 58 -18.14 3.27 1.44
C GLY A 58 -18.20 1.75 1.23
N GLY A 59 -17.11 1.03 1.54
CA GLY A 59 -17.06 -0.43 1.38
C GLY A 59 -16.88 -0.80 -0.09
N GLY A 60 -15.90 -1.67 -0.36
CA GLY A 60 -15.45 -2.05 -1.70
C GLY A 60 -16.45 -2.83 -2.58
N GLU A 61 -17.74 -2.50 -2.56
CA GLU A 61 -18.74 -3.04 -3.52
C GLU A 61 -18.83 -2.22 -4.81
N ALA A 62 -18.24 -1.02 -4.85
CA ALA A 62 -18.13 -0.24 -6.08
C ALA A 62 -17.02 -0.80 -6.98
N GLY A 63 -17.44 -1.59 -7.97
CA GLY A 63 -16.81 -1.82 -9.27
C GLY A 63 -15.29 -1.93 -9.24
N GLN A 64 -14.79 -3.15 -9.41
CA GLN A 64 -13.42 -3.40 -9.83
C GLN A 64 -13.15 -2.66 -11.15
N ALA A 65 -12.77 -1.39 -11.08
CA ALA A 65 -11.87 -0.83 -12.05
C ALA A 65 -10.53 -1.52 -11.76
N SER A 66 -10.41 -2.75 -12.24
CA SER A 66 -9.15 -3.46 -12.36
C SER A 66 -8.31 -2.58 -13.27
N VAL A 67 -7.50 -1.69 -12.69
CA VAL A 67 -6.35 -1.17 -13.41
C VAL A 67 -5.59 -2.42 -13.81
N GLU A 68 -5.52 -2.71 -15.10
CA GLU A 68 -4.80 -3.88 -15.57
C GLU A 68 -3.40 -3.81 -14.98
N PRO A 69 -2.95 -4.88 -14.28
CA PRO A 69 -1.65 -4.86 -13.65
C PRO A 69 -0.60 -4.71 -14.76
N GLY A 70 -0.04 -3.50 -14.86
CA GLY A 70 1.13 -3.25 -15.69
C GLY A 70 2.31 -4.01 -15.10
N VAL A 71 3.11 -4.64 -15.97
CA VAL A 71 4.37 -5.24 -15.56
C VAL A 71 5.43 -4.14 -15.55
N GLY A 72 6.01 -3.88 -14.38
CA GLY A 72 7.15 -2.97 -14.25
C GLY A 72 8.36 -3.46 -15.05
N ASP A 73 9.31 -2.57 -15.28
CA ASP A 73 10.55 -2.86 -15.98
C ASP A 73 11.73 -2.41 -15.13
N ARG A 74 12.73 -3.28 -15.05
CA ARG A 74 13.87 -3.08 -14.15
C ARG A 74 14.63 -1.78 -14.43
N GLU A 75 14.76 -1.39 -15.70
CA GLU A 75 15.49 -0.18 -16.07
C GLU A 75 14.76 1.09 -15.58
N SER A 76 13.44 1.18 -15.77
CA SER A 76 12.65 2.29 -15.25
C SER A 76 12.62 2.30 -13.72
N ALA A 77 12.59 1.13 -13.07
CA ALA A 77 12.68 1.05 -11.62
C ALA A 77 14.03 1.59 -11.10
N ILE A 78 15.16 1.28 -11.76
CA ILE A 78 16.48 1.85 -11.45
C ILE A 78 16.46 3.38 -11.61
N ARG A 79 15.94 3.88 -12.73
CA ARG A 79 15.85 5.32 -12.99
C ARG A 79 14.98 6.02 -11.94
N LEU A 80 13.85 5.42 -11.57
CA LEU A 80 12.94 5.93 -10.56
C LEU A 80 13.59 5.94 -9.16
N ALA A 81 14.28 4.87 -8.78
CA ALA A 81 15.03 4.80 -7.52
C ALA A 81 16.13 5.87 -7.45
N ALA A 82 16.87 6.08 -8.54
CA ALA A 82 17.89 7.12 -8.63
C ALA A 82 17.29 8.52 -8.54
N LEU A 83 16.17 8.78 -9.25
CA LEU A 83 15.46 10.05 -9.21
C LEU A 83 14.96 10.40 -7.80
N MET A 84 14.51 9.40 -7.05
CA MET A 84 14.04 9.56 -5.67
C MET A 84 15.16 9.51 -4.62
N GLY A 85 16.42 9.27 -5.01
CA GLY A 85 17.56 9.20 -4.10
C GLY A 85 17.50 8.02 -3.13
N LEU A 86 16.96 6.87 -3.55
CA LEU A 86 16.67 5.72 -2.67
C LEU A 86 17.86 4.80 -2.38
N SER A 87 19.07 5.13 -2.84
CA SER A 87 20.24 4.23 -2.77
C SER A 87 20.63 3.80 -1.35
N GLU A 88 20.33 4.61 -0.34
CA GLU A 88 20.64 4.31 1.07
C GLU A 88 19.40 4.36 1.97
N VAL A 89 18.20 4.50 1.38
CA VAL A 89 16.95 4.62 2.13
C VAL A 89 16.56 3.27 2.71
N ARG A 90 16.12 3.28 3.97
CA ARG A 90 15.48 2.15 4.66
C ARG A 90 14.13 2.60 5.17
N GLY A 91 13.14 1.71 5.18
CA GLY A 91 11.79 2.02 5.67
C GLY A 91 10.73 1.88 4.59
N VAL A 92 9.86 2.87 4.44
CA VAL A 92 8.71 2.80 3.53
C VAL A 92 8.86 3.78 2.38
N VAL A 93 8.62 3.30 1.16
CA VAL A 93 8.56 4.12 -0.05
C VAL A 93 7.16 4.03 -0.64
N VAL A 94 6.52 5.17 -0.86
CA VAL A 94 5.18 5.21 -1.47
C VAL A 94 5.32 5.55 -2.94
N VAL A 95 4.74 4.72 -3.81
CA VAL A 95 4.59 4.98 -5.24
C VAL A 95 3.10 4.98 -5.61
N ALA A 96 2.69 5.96 -6.41
CA ALA A 96 1.30 6.17 -6.77
C ALA A 96 1.17 6.48 -8.27
N GLY A 97 -0.03 6.31 -8.81
CA GLY A 97 -0.31 6.55 -10.22
C GLY A 97 0.50 5.62 -11.13
N PRO A 98 0.96 6.09 -12.30
CA PRO A 98 1.69 5.25 -13.25
C PRO A 98 2.97 4.60 -12.68
N ALA A 99 3.61 5.21 -11.69
CA ALA A 99 4.82 4.66 -11.06
C ALA A 99 4.54 3.40 -10.21
N ALA A 100 3.28 3.16 -9.81
CA ALA A 100 2.91 2.03 -8.97
C ALA A 100 3.17 0.66 -9.65
N ILE A 101 3.23 0.61 -10.98
CA ILE A 101 3.60 -0.61 -11.73
C ILE A 101 5.04 -1.08 -11.42
N GLN A 102 5.91 -0.16 -10.98
CA GLN A 102 7.31 -0.43 -10.69
C GLN A 102 7.53 -0.96 -9.26
N ALA A 103 6.47 -1.13 -8.46
CA ALA A 103 6.61 -1.45 -7.04
C ALA A 103 7.38 -2.76 -6.78
N ARG A 104 7.12 -3.80 -7.58
CA ARG A 104 7.82 -5.09 -7.47
C ARG A 104 9.30 -4.99 -7.83
N GLU A 105 9.61 -4.32 -8.93
CA GLU A 105 10.99 -4.11 -9.35
C GLU A 105 11.76 -3.26 -8.34
N LEU A 106 11.13 -2.22 -7.78
CA LEU A 106 11.72 -1.41 -6.70
C LEU A 106 12.00 -2.24 -5.45
N ALA A 107 11.06 -3.08 -5.02
CA ALA A 107 11.25 -3.95 -3.86
C ALA A 107 12.36 -5.00 -4.09
N ALA A 108 12.55 -5.46 -5.33
CA ALA A 108 13.63 -6.36 -5.70
C ALA A 108 15.01 -5.66 -5.81
N LEU A 109 15.01 -4.34 -6.04
CA LEU A 109 16.22 -3.52 -6.16
C LEU A 109 16.72 -2.98 -4.81
N LEU A 110 15.81 -2.72 -3.88
CA LEU A 110 16.07 -1.97 -2.65
C LEU A 110 15.91 -2.87 -1.42
N ASP A 111 17.03 -3.21 -0.78
CA ASP A 111 17.02 -4.00 0.44
C ASP A 111 16.50 -3.20 1.64
N GLY A 112 15.56 -3.79 2.38
CA GLY A 112 15.02 -3.18 3.61
C GLY A 112 14.06 -2.02 3.37
N VAL A 113 13.50 -1.93 2.16
CA VAL A 113 12.40 -1.01 1.81
C VAL A 113 11.11 -1.80 1.65
N GLU A 114 10.04 -1.34 2.28
CA GLU A 114 8.68 -1.77 1.98
C GLU A 114 8.06 -0.76 1.01
N VAL A 115 7.72 -1.21 -0.19
CA VAL A 115 7.13 -0.38 -1.25
C VAL A 115 5.62 -0.44 -1.16
N VAL A 116 4.99 0.72 -0.96
CA VAL A 116 3.54 0.85 -0.92
C VAL A 116 3.03 1.36 -2.26
N ALA A 117 2.25 0.52 -2.95
CA ALA A 117 1.69 0.82 -4.27
C ALA A 117 0.25 1.34 -4.13
N ILE A 118 0.02 2.63 -4.37
CA ILE A 118 -1.31 3.24 -4.33
C ILE A 118 -2.01 3.09 -5.66
N ASP A 119 -3.21 2.51 -5.63
CA ASP A 119 -4.07 2.24 -6.78
C ASP A 119 -3.37 1.46 -7.92
N GLY A 120 -2.30 0.73 -7.58
CA GLY A 120 -1.55 -0.13 -8.49
C GLY A 120 -1.08 -1.43 -7.81
N GLY A 121 -0.54 -2.35 -8.62
CA GLY A 121 -0.08 -3.66 -8.16
C GLY A 121 -1.20 -4.66 -7.84
N ASP A 122 -0.86 -5.94 -7.93
CA ASP A 122 -1.70 -7.11 -7.71
C ASP A 122 -1.18 -7.93 -6.53
N GLY A 123 -2.00 -8.09 -5.49
CA GLY A 123 -1.70 -8.93 -4.31
C GLY A 123 -0.54 -8.42 -3.44
N GLY A 124 -0.57 -8.71 -2.15
CA GLY A 124 0.57 -8.44 -1.27
C GLY A 124 1.69 -9.46 -1.49
N SER A 125 2.90 -9.01 -1.83
CA SER A 125 4.12 -9.85 -1.89
C SER A 125 5.22 -9.34 -0.97
N ALA A 126 6.27 -10.13 -0.71
CA ALA A 126 7.42 -9.64 0.07
C ALA A 126 7.93 -8.29 -0.48
N GLY A 127 8.11 -7.31 0.42
CA GLY A 127 8.56 -5.95 0.08
C GLY A 127 7.53 -5.06 -0.62
N VAL A 128 6.30 -5.53 -0.90
CA VAL A 128 5.26 -4.73 -1.59
C VAL A 128 3.92 -4.80 -0.87
N SER A 129 3.35 -3.66 -0.48
CA SER A 129 2.00 -3.56 0.09
C SER A 129 1.09 -2.72 -0.83
N PRO A 130 0.20 -3.36 -1.61
CA PRO A 130 -0.77 -2.62 -2.41
C PRO A 130 -1.88 -2.02 -1.54
N VAL A 131 -2.29 -0.80 -1.88
CA VAL A 131 -3.37 -0.07 -1.23
C VAL A 131 -4.29 0.50 -2.32
N ARG A 132 -5.60 0.40 -2.13
CA ARG A 132 -6.60 1.10 -2.94
C ARG A 132 -7.08 2.32 -2.19
N ALA A 133 -6.99 3.50 -2.77
CA ALA A 133 -7.29 4.76 -2.10
C ALA A 133 -8.02 5.79 -2.98
N GLN A 134 -8.35 5.48 -4.25
CA GLN A 134 -9.09 6.36 -5.16
C GLN A 134 -8.49 7.78 -5.23
N GLY A 135 -7.17 7.88 -5.41
CA GLY A 135 -6.49 9.17 -5.57
C GLY A 135 -6.28 9.98 -4.28
N VAL A 136 -6.62 9.43 -3.11
CA VAL A 136 -6.21 9.99 -1.82
C VAL A 136 -4.90 9.33 -1.41
N ILE A 137 -3.96 10.09 -0.84
CA ILE A 137 -2.74 9.55 -0.23
C ILE A 137 -3.02 9.36 1.27
N PRO A 138 -3.23 8.12 1.74
CA PRO A 138 -3.76 7.88 3.08
C PRO A 138 -2.64 7.81 4.12
N PHE A 139 -1.64 8.70 4.07
CA PHE A 139 -0.52 8.72 5.00
C PHE A 139 -0.43 10.04 5.74
N ARG A 140 0.23 10.03 6.91
CA ARG A 140 0.66 11.26 7.58
C ARG A 140 1.75 11.91 6.75
N THR A 141 1.40 12.97 6.03
CA THR A 141 2.33 13.91 5.37
C THR A 141 2.64 15.09 6.27
#